data_AF-A0A2T0B9W4-F1
#
_entry.id   AF-A0A2T0B9W4-F1
#
_cell.length_a   1.000
_cell.length_b   1.000
_cell.length_c   1.000
_cell.angle_alpha   90.00
_cell.angle_beta   90.00
_cell.angle_gamma   90.00
#
_symmetry.space_group_name_H-M   'P 1'
#
loop_
_entity.id
_entity.type
_entity.pdbx_description
1 polymer ?
#
loop_
_entity_poly.entity_id
_entity_poly.type
_entity_poly.pdbx_seq_one_letter_code
_entity_poly.pdbx_strand_id
1 'polypeptide(L)'
;MRLGKLRYESKYLAMRHFHETKKWSIEWMCGQLGISRAAYYKWLHREIPEQELENIKLAELIKEYDERFSHILGYRRMTSWINHFNRTN
;
A
#
# COMPACT_ATOMS: atom_id res chain seq x y z
N MET A 1 -3.54 -4.67 0.77
CA MET A 1 -2.15 -4.93 0.31
C MET A 1 -1.80 -3.84 -0.69
N ARG A 2 -0.76 -3.03 -0.46
CA ARG A 2 -0.36 -1.99 -1.42
C ARG A 2 0.60 -2.60 -2.44
N LEU A 3 0.22 -2.59 -3.71
CA LEU A 3 1.04 -3.09 -4.82
C LEU A 3 1.91 -1.96 -5.40
N GLY A 4 2.63 -1.25 -4.53
CA GLY A 4 3.53 -0.16 -4.90
C GLY A 4 4.96 -0.64 -5.11
N LYS A 5 5.69 -0.07 -6.08
CA LYS A 5 7.13 -0.34 -6.28
C LYS A 5 8.03 0.39 -5.25
N LEU A 6 7.47 0.88 -4.15
CA LEU A 6 8.23 1.67 -3.19
C LEU A 6 9.14 0.77 -2.35
N ARG A 7 10.45 0.92 -2.57
CA ARG A 7 11.47 0.28 -1.72
C ARG A 7 11.32 0.74 -0.27
N TYR A 8 11.42 -0.21 0.65
CA TYR A 8 11.42 0.01 2.10
C TYR A 8 10.10 0.58 2.69
N GLU A 9 8.96 0.42 2.00
CA GLU A 9 7.66 0.93 2.48
C GLU A 9 7.35 0.50 3.92
N SER A 10 7.53 -0.79 4.24
CA SER A 10 7.29 -1.32 5.59
C SER A 10 8.13 -0.62 6.67
N LYS A 11 9.37 -0.24 6.35
CA LYS A 11 10.25 0.47 7.27
C LYS A 11 9.76 1.91 7.51
N TYR A 12 9.35 2.61 6.45
CA TYR A 12 8.81 3.96 6.58
C TYR A 12 7.51 4.00 7.37
N LEU A 13 6.61 3.04 7.13
CA LEU A 13 5.36 2.88 7.89
C LEU A 13 5.63 2.65 9.38
N ALA A 14 6.57 1.76 9.72
CA ALA A 14 6.97 1.52 11.09
C ALA A 14 7.53 2.78 11.75
N MET A 15 8.43 3.50 11.07
CA MET A 15 9.00 4.76 11.56
C MET A 15 7.92 5.80 11.85
N ARG A 16 6.98 5.99 10.92
CA ARG A 16 5.87 6.92 11.10
C ARG A 16 5.01 6.53 12.30
N HIS A 17 4.63 5.25 12.39
CA HIS A 17 3.84 4.74 13.50
C HIS A 17 4.51 4.96 14.86
N PHE A 18 5.79 4.63 15.00
CA PHE A 18 6.51 4.81 16.27
C PHE A 18 6.83 6.28 16.57
N HIS A 19 7.02 7.11 15.55
CA HIS A 19 7.13 8.55 15.75
C HIS A 19 5.81 9.16 16.26
N GLU A 20 4.67 8.76 15.69
CA GLU A 20 3.36 9.28 16.07
C GLU A 20 2.93 8.78 17.46
N THR A 21 3.09 7.48 17.74
CA THR A 21 2.62 6.83 18.98
C THR A 21 3.58 6.97 20.16
N LYS A 22 4.89 6.80 19.93
CA LYS A 22 5.91 6.76 21.00
C LYS A 22 6.86 7.95 20.98
N LYS A 23 6.70 8.89 20.04
CA LYS A 23 7.55 10.09 19.88
C LYS A 23 9.04 9.75 19.72
N TRP A 24 9.35 8.62 19.12
CA TRP A 24 10.73 8.22 18.85
C TRP A 24 11.41 9.16 17.86
N SER A 25 12.72 9.38 18.05
CA SER A 25 13.51 10.21 17.15
C SER A 25 13.61 9.58 15.77
N ILE A 26 13.22 10.34 14.73
CA ILE A 26 13.33 9.91 13.32
C ILE A 26 14.80 9.64 12.97
N GLU A 27 15.72 10.46 13.49
CA GLU A 27 17.14 10.32 13.23
C GLU A 27 17.71 9.01 13.78
N TRP A 28 17.31 8.65 15.01
CA TRP A 28 17.69 7.37 15.60
C TRP A 28 17.13 6.19 14.79
N MET A 29 15.85 6.24 14.41
CA MET A 29 15.23 5.17 13.63
C MET A 29 15.84 5.03 12.23
N CYS A 30 16.19 6.13 11.56
CA CYS A 30 16.93 6.13 10.30
C CYS A 30 18.26 5.38 10.43
N GLY A 31 19.00 5.65 11.51
CA GLY A 31 20.26 4.95 11.82
C GLY A 31 20.06 3.46 12.03
N GLN A 32 19.05 3.06 12.81
CA GLN A 32 18.77 1.64 13.07
C GLN A 32 18.31 0.87 11.83
N LEU A 33 17.51 1.50 10.97
CA LEU A 33 16.91 0.84 9.81
C LEU A 33 17.75 0.92 8.54
N GLY A 34 18.90 1.63 8.59
CA GLY A 34 19.78 1.85 7.44
C GLY A 34 19.11 2.67 6.34
N ILE A 35 18.31 3.66 6.73
CA ILE A 35 17.57 4.54 5.82
C ILE A 35 18.14 5.96 5.95
N SER A 36 18.34 6.64 4.82
CA SER A 36 18.73 8.05 4.89
C SER A 36 17.55 8.91 5.36
N ARG A 37 17.84 9.88 6.22
CA ARG A 37 16.82 10.84 6.70
C ARG A 37 16.13 11.56 5.54
N ALA A 38 16.87 11.91 4.49
CA ALA A 38 16.32 12.50 3.27
C ALA A 38 15.31 11.57 2.56
N ALA A 39 15.58 10.26 2.49
CA ALA A 39 14.65 9.31 1.88
C ALA A 39 13.35 9.21 2.67
N TYR A 40 13.41 9.21 4.00
CA TYR A 40 12.22 9.22 4.86
C TYR A 40 11.35 10.46 4.61
N TYR A 41 11.93 11.66 4.62
CA TYR A 41 11.15 12.87 4.38
C TYR A 41 10.65 12.98 2.94
N LYS A 42 11.41 12.52 1.96
CA LYS A 42 10.94 12.43 0.56
C LYS A 42 9.74 11.49 0.44
N TRP A 43 9.75 10.38 1.17
CA TRP A 43 8.61 9.48 1.24
C TRP A 43 7.42 10.11 1.96
N LEU A 44 7.66 10.84 3.05
CA LEU A 44 6.62 11.49 3.85
C LEU A 44 5.83 12.53 3.04
N HIS A 45 6.50 13.24 2.14
CA HIS A 45 5.90 14.25 1.26
C HIS A 45 5.69 13.74 -0.17
N ARG A 46 5.68 12.42 -0.40
CA ARG A 46 5.44 11.88 -1.74
C ARG A 46 4.00 12.11 -2.17
N GLU A 47 3.81 12.52 -3.41
CA GLU A 47 2.51 12.40 -4.07
C GLU A 47 2.34 10.97 -4.58
N ILE A 48 1.15 10.40 -4.38
CA ILE A 48 0.84 9.05 -4.84
C ILE A 48 0.48 9.16 -6.33
N PRO A 49 1.20 8.46 -7.24
CA PRO A 49 0.86 8.46 -8.66
C PRO A 49 -0.54 7.90 -8.90
N GLU A 50 -1.20 8.38 -9.96
CA GLU A 50 -2.55 7.93 -10.34
C GLU A 50 -2.65 6.41 -10.49
N GLN A 51 -1.67 5.77 -11.14
CA GLN A 51 -1.59 4.32 -11.27
C GLN A 51 -1.53 3.58 -9.92
N GLU A 52 -0.85 4.14 -8.92
CA GLU A 52 -0.79 3.53 -7.60
C GLU A 52 -2.14 3.67 -6.88
N LEU A 53 -2.84 4.78 -7.09
CA LEU A 53 -4.20 4.99 -6.59
C LEU A 53 -5.19 4.00 -7.22
N GLU A 54 -5.11 3.78 -8.54
CA GLU A 54 -5.90 2.77 -9.23
C GLU A 54 -5.63 1.36 -8.68
N ASN A 55 -4.36 1.00 -8.47
CA ASN A 55 -3.99 -0.29 -7.89
C ASN A 55 -4.53 -0.47 -6.46
N ILE A 56 -4.57 0.59 -5.65
CA ILE A 56 -5.17 0.56 -4.31
C ILE A 56 -6.66 0.27 -4.41
N LYS A 57 -7.38 1.01 -5.27
CA LYS A 57 -8.82 0.80 -5.49
C LYS A 57 -9.11 -0.62 -5.99
N LEU A 58 -8.31 -1.12 -6.92
CA LEU A 58 -8.45 -2.47 -7.45
C LEU A 58 -8.20 -3.52 -6.38
N ALA A 59 -7.18 -3.34 -5.52
CA ALA A 59 -6.90 -4.26 -4.43
C ALA A 59 -8.03 -4.30 -3.38
N GLU A 60 -8.67 -3.16 -3.11
CA GLU A 60 -9.85 -3.07 -2.25
C GLU A 60 -11.05 -3.81 -2.86
N LEU A 61 -11.33 -3.61 -4.16
CA LEU A 61 -12.37 -4.34 -4.89
C LEU A 61 -12.14 -5.85 -4.88
N ILE A 62 -10.91 -6.30 -5.12
CA ILE A 62 -10.57 -7.73 -5.07
C ILE A 62 -10.87 -8.28 -3.68
N LYS A 63 -10.49 -7.57 -2.62
CA LYS A 63 -10.73 -8.01 -1.24
C LYS A 63 -12.22 -8.09 -0.92
N GLU A 64 -13.01 -7.10 -1.32
CA GLU A 64 -14.47 -7.09 -1.13
C GLU A 64 -15.13 -8.28 -1.82
N TYR A 65 -14.77 -8.56 -3.07
CA TYR A 65 -15.31 -9.70 -3.81
C TYR A 65 -14.85 -11.03 -3.21
N ASP A 66 -13.59 -11.13 -2.80
CA ASP A 66 -13.06 -12.33 -2.16
C ASP A 66 -13.84 -12.68 -0.88
N GLU A 67 -14.10 -11.69 -0.03
CA GLU A 67 -14.94 -11.85 1.17
C GLU A 67 -16.39 -12.18 0.82
N ARG A 68 -16.99 -11.45 -0.14
CA ARG A 68 -18.39 -11.64 -0.56
C ARG A 68 -18.67 -13.04 -1.11
N PHE A 69 -17.71 -13.64 -1.79
CA PHE A 69 -17.83 -14.97 -2.39
C PHE A 69 -17.12 -16.06 -1.58
N SER A 70 -16.85 -15.81 -0.29
CA SER A 70 -16.27 -16.78 0.65
C SER A 70 -14.98 -17.43 0.12
N HIS A 71 -14.14 -16.64 -0.56
CA HIS A 71 -12.84 -17.06 -1.12
C HIS A 71 -12.92 -18.15 -2.21
N ILE A 72 -14.10 -18.41 -2.77
CA ILE A 72 -14.31 -19.46 -3.81
C ILE A 72 -13.85 -18.98 -5.20
N LEU A 73 -13.76 -17.66 -5.41
CA LEU A 73 -13.41 -17.08 -6.70
C LEU A 73 -11.89 -17.13 -6.94
N GLY A 74 -11.46 -18.01 -7.84
CA GLY A 74 -10.11 -17.95 -8.39
C GLY A 74 -9.87 -16.71 -9.26
N TYR A 75 -8.59 -16.38 -9.49
CA TYR A 75 -8.17 -15.12 -10.13
C TYR A 75 -8.87 -14.82 -11.47
N ARG A 76 -9.10 -15.83 -12.32
CA ARG A 76 -9.78 -15.66 -13.62
C ARG A 76 -11.22 -15.17 -13.46
N ARG A 77 -11.98 -15.78 -12.55
CA ARG A 77 -13.38 -15.38 -12.29
C ARG A 77 -13.40 -14.01 -11.63
N MET A 78 -12.48 -13.76 -10.69
CA MET A 78 -12.33 -12.45 -10.06
C MET A 78 -12.14 -11.33 -11.11
N THR A 79 -11.21 -11.50 -12.05
CA THR A 79 -10.98 -10.51 -13.13
C THR A 79 -12.22 -10.34 -14.01
N SER A 80 -12.85 -11.43 -14.46
CA SER A 80 -14.03 -11.35 -15.33
C SER A 80 -15.20 -10.65 -14.64
N TRP A 81 -15.40 -10.89 -13.34
CA TRP A 81 -16.47 -10.28 -12.57
C TRP A 81 -16.20 -8.80 -12.34
N ILE A 82 -14.99 -8.45 -11.86
CA ILE A 82 -14.61 -7.05 -11.64
C ILE A 82 -14.78 -6.23 -12.93
N ASN A 83 -14.35 -6.74 -14.08
CA ASN A 83 -14.49 -6.05 -15.36
C ASN A 83 -15.96 -5.93 -15.79
N HIS A 84 -16.74 -7.01 -15.64
CA HIS A 84 -18.15 -7.03 -16.02
C HIS A 84 -19.00 -6.04 -15.18
N PHE A 85 -18.80 -6.02 -13.87
CA PHE A 85 -19.56 -5.16 -12.96
C PHE A 85 -19.12 -3.69 -12.98
N ASN A 86 -17.84 -3.42 -13.24
CA ASN A 86 -17.33 -2.04 -13.31
C ASN A 86 -17.35 -1.43 -14.72
N ARG A 87 -17.89 -2.14 -15.73
CA ARG A 87 -17.95 -1.72 -17.15
C ARG A 87 -16.59 -1.29 -17.72
N THR A 88 -15.51 -1.85 -17.20
CA THR A 88 -14.16 -1.67 -17.73
C THR A 88 -13.90 -2.81 -18.72
N ASN A 89 -14.03 -2.50 -20.01
CA ASN A 89 -13.69 -3.40 -21.13
C ASN A 89 -12.26 -3.15 -21.59
#